data_AF-A0A1Q2YJ59-F1
#
_entry.id   AF-A0A1Q2YJ59-F1
#
_cell.length_a   1.000
_cell.length_b   1.000
_cell.length_c   1.000
_cell.angle_alpha   90.00
_cell.angle_beta   90.00
_cell.angle_gamma   90.00
#
_symmetry.space_group_name_H-M   'P 1'
#
loop_
_entity.id
_entity.type
_entity.pdbx_description
1 polymer ?
#
loop_
_entity_poly.entity_id
_entity_poly.type
_entity_poly.pdbx_seq_one_letter_code
_entity_poly.pdbx_strand_id
1 'polypeptide(L)'
;MSYRYALVPYIRAPEKYPNVVLFYDEYVSIIKDAFPKGKVHLLILPRNEETSKQKSQEAFKDEKTRKMLEAYVHQAIELTQKAFDKEWRRIDGDDEKKMKILVCCHSVPSLNNLHIHVLTTDMCGRNMKNKKHYNSFTTDFAIRFDEFPLKEDDFRLQDKGKCESLLKQDLVYNGANYKSSFKKMQAKIHEDFDKIYKHI
;
A
#
# COMPACT_ATOMS: atom_id res chain seq x y z
N MET A 1 2.55 -19.30 -15.32
CA MET A 1 1.55 -18.21 -15.24
C MET A 1 2.31 -16.89 -15.14
N SER A 2 1.98 -15.86 -15.92
CA SER A 2 2.69 -14.57 -15.89
C SER A 2 2.58 -13.92 -14.50
N TYR A 3 3.65 -13.26 -14.03
CA TYR A 3 3.68 -12.58 -12.72
C TYR A 3 2.54 -11.57 -12.54
N ARG A 4 2.04 -10.98 -13.65
CA ARG A 4 0.91 -10.05 -13.62
C ARG A 4 -0.40 -10.63 -13.04
N TYR A 5 -0.51 -11.96 -12.98
CA TYR A 5 -1.67 -12.69 -12.43
C TYR A 5 -1.41 -13.31 -11.05
N ALA A 6 -0.35 -12.90 -10.36
CA ALA A 6 0.05 -13.49 -9.07
C ALA A 6 -1.02 -13.39 -7.97
N LEU A 7 -2.02 -12.51 -8.10
CA LEU A 7 -3.09 -12.32 -7.11
C LEU A 7 -4.31 -13.20 -7.35
N VAL A 8 -4.47 -13.76 -8.56
CA VAL A 8 -5.63 -14.60 -8.95
C VAL A 8 -5.90 -15.74 -7.97
N PRO A 9 -4.90 -16.46 -7.44
CA PRO A 9 -5.18 -17.55 -6.50
C PRO A 9 -5.88 -17.10 -5.21
N TYR A 10 -5.49 -15.95 -4.67
CA TYR A 10 -6.06 -15.40 -3.44
C TYR A 10 -7.46 -14.81 -3.63
N ILE A 11 -7.81 -14.45 -4.86
CA ILE A 11 -9.14 -13.96 -5.26
C ILE A 11 -10.11 -15.13 -5.41
N ARG A 12 -9.67 -16.20 -6.11
CA ARG A 12 -10.52 -17.33 -6.49
C ARG A 12 -10.70 -18.36 -5.39
N ALA A 13 -9.64 -18.69 -4.66
CA ALA A 13 -9.62 -19.75 -3.66
C ALA A 13 -8.83 -19.34 -2.40
N PRO A 14 -9.22 -18.23 -1.72
CA PRO A 14 -8.50 -17.72 -0.54
C PRO A 14 -8.31 -18.76 0.57
N GLU A 15 -9.27 -19.67 0.74
CA GLU A 15 -9.26 -20.73 1.75
C GLU A 15 -8.07 -21.68 1.62
N LYS A 16 -7.46 -21.78 0.43
CA LYS A 16 -6.28 -22.62 0.17
C LYS A 16 -4.97 -21.98 0.64
N TYR A 17 -5.01 -20.73 1.11
CA TYR A 17 -3.82 -19.94 1.46
C TYR A 17 -3.86 -19.35 2.89
N PRO A 18 -4.09 -20.17 3.94
CA PRO A 18 -4.29 -19.68 5.32
C PRO A 18 -3.08 -18.93 5.92
N ASN A 19 -1.88 -19.13 5.36
CA ASN A 19 -0.67 -18.43 5.81
C ASN A 19 -0.54 -17.01 5.25
N VAL A 20 -1.27 -16.71 4.16
CA VAL A 20 -1.18 -15.46 3.40
C VAL A 20 -2.46 -14.64 3.55
N VAL A 21 -3.61 -15.31 3.51
CA VAL A 21 -4.94 -14.69 3.62
C VAL A 21 -5.29 -14.51 5.09
N LEU A 22 -5.55 -13.27 5.49
CA LEU A 22 -5.94 -12.91 6.86
C LEU A 22 -7.45 -12.89 7.05
N PHE A 23 -8.18 -12.58 5.99
CA PHE A 23 -9.63 -12.52 5.96
C PHE A 23 -10.11 -12.74 4.53
N TYR A 24 -11.26 -13.37 4.39
CA TYR A 24 -12.00 -13.38 3.13
C TYR A 24 -13.48 -13.61 3.40
N ASP A 25 -14.31 -13.07 2.52
CA ASP A 25 -15.75 -13.33 2.42
C ASP A 25 -16.15 -13.33 0.94
N GLU A 26 -17.43 -13.35 0.61
CA GLU A 26 -17.89 -13.36 -0.78
C GLU A 26 -17.43 -12.13 -1.62
N TYR A 27 -17.04 -11.03 -1.00
CA TYR A 27 -16.71 -9.76 -1.67
C TYR A 27 -15.21 -9.51 -1.80
N VAL A 28 -14.42 -9.82 -0.76
CA VAL A 28 -12.99 -9.47 -0.73
C VAL A 28 -12.12 -10.58 -0.14
N SER A 29 -10.83 -10.51 -0.47
CA SER A 29 -9.75 -11.19 0.26
C SER A 29 -8.76 -10.14 0.77
N ILE A 30 -8.41 -10.19 2.06
CA ILE A 30 -7.33 -9.38 2.65
C ILE A 30 -6.12 -10.28 2.87
N ILE A 31 -4.98 -9.92 2.27
CA ILE A 31 -3.77 -10.74 2.28
C ILE A 31 -2.55 -9.97 2.76
N LYS A 32 -1.53 -10.70 3.23
CA LYS A 32 -0.18 -10.15 3.41
C LYS A 32 0.47 -9.94 2.04
N ASP A 33 1.03 -8.75 1.79
CA ASP A 33 1.87 -8.52 0.60
C ASP A 33 3.15 -9.36 0.73
N ALA A 34 3.49 -10.11 -0.32
CA ALA A 34 4.70 -10.95 -0.33
C ALA A 34 6.00 -10.11 -0.27
N PHE A 35 5.93 -8.86 -0.72
CA PHE A 35 7.00 -7.89 -0.84
C PHE A 35 6.69 -6.60 -0.03
N PRO A 36 6.59 -6.68 1.31
CA PRO A 36 6.18 -5.56 2.15
C PRO A 36 7.10 -4.34 2.04
N LYS A 37 6.50 -3.14 2.09
CA LYS A 37 7.17 -1.85 1.93
C LYS A 37 7.25 -1.05 3.23
N GLY A 38 6.30 -1.20 4.14
CA GLY A 38 6.43 -0.88 5.57
C GLY A 38 6.64 -2.16 6.40
N LYS A 39 6.75 -2.03 7.73
CA LYS A 39 6.78 -3.17 8.66
C LYS A 39 5.60 -4.11 8.47
N VAL A 40 4.40 -3.55 8.27
CA VAL A 40 3.20 -4.30 7.89
C VAL A 40 2.70 -3.78 6.54
N HIS A 41 2.36 -4.69 5.63
CA HIS A 41 1.81 -4.36 4.32
C HIS A 41 0.79 -5.43 3.90
N LEU A 42 -0.46 -5.03 3.79
CA LEU A 42 -1.58 -5.84 3.36
C LEU A 42 -2.11 -5.36 2.01
N LEU A 43 -2.81 -6.25 1.31
CA LEU A 43 -3.57 -5.95 0.11
C LEU A 43 -5.04 -6.34 0.31
N ILE A 44 -5.95 -5.47 -0.08
CA ILE A 44 -7.38 -5.79 -0.22
C ILE A 44 -7.64 -6.11 -1.69
N LEU A 45 -8.23 -7.28 -1.94
CA LEU A 45 -8.47 -7.81 -3.28
C LEU A 45 -9.98 -8.03 -3.49
N PRO A 46 -10.66 -7.24 -4.33
CA PRO A 46 -12.03 -7.52 -4.72
C PRO A 46 -12.14 -8.87 -5.43
N ARG A 47 -13.14 -9.67 -5.05
CA ARG A 47 -13.38 -11.03 -5.55
C ARG A 47 -14.30 -11.09 -6.76
N ASN A 48 -15.14 -10.07 -6.96
CA ASN A 48 -15.93 -9.93 -8.18
C ASN A 48 -15.00 -9.83 -9.40
N GLU A 49 -15.21 -10.68 -10.41
CA GLU A 49 -14.31 -10.79 -11.55
C GLU A 49 -14.24 -9.52 -12.41
N GLU A 50 -15.34 -8.78 -12.52
CA GLU A 50 -15.41 -7.53 -13.28
C GLU A 50 -14.60 -6.44 -12.56
N THR A 51 -14.93 -6.17 -11.29
CA THR A 51 -14.22 -5.18 -10.46
C THR A 51 -12.74 -5.52 -10.31
N SER A 52 -12.41 -6.81 -10.17
CA SER A 52 -11.03 -7.26 -9.97
C SER A 52 -10.15 -6.99 -11.19
N LYS A 53 -10.69 -6.87 -12.41
CA LYS A 53 -9.90 -6.60 -13.62
C LYS A 53 -9.81 -5.11 -13.98
N GLN A 54 -10.53 -4.25 -13.27
CA GLN A 54 -10.53 -2.82 -13.49
C GLN A 54 -9.30 -2.15 -12.86
N LYS A 55 -8.90 -1.01 -13.42
CA LYS A 55 -7.98 -0.10 -12.71
C LYS A 55 -8.73 0.56 -11.55
N SER A 56 -8.01 0.94 -10.49
CA SER A 56 -8.61 1.65 -9.35
C SER A 56 -9.36 2.92 -9.75
N GLN A 57 -8.82 3.67 -10.71
CA GLN A 57 -9.43 4.89 -11.23
C GLN A 57 -10.77 4.66 -11.92
N GLU A 58 -10.98 3.47 -12.49
CA GLU A 58 -12.22 3.08 -13.16
C GLU A 58 -13.19 2.46 -12.15
N ALA A 59 -12.71 1.52 -11.34
CA ALA A 59 -13.51 0.81 -10.34
C ALA A 59 -14.14 1.74 -9.30
N PHE A 60 -13.41 2.77 -8.85
CA PHE A 60 -13.88 3.68 -7.82
C PHE A 60 -14.64 4.90 -8.34
N LYS A 61 -14.96 4.95 -9.65
CA LYS A 61 -16.03 5.82 -10.16
C LYS A 61 -17.40 5.33 -9.70
N ASP A 62 -17.57 4.02 -9.54
CA ASP A 62 -18.78 3.45 -8.95
C ASP A 62 -18.77 3.67 -7.43
N GLU A 63 -19.64 4.58 -6.98
CA GLU A 63 -19.78 4.91 -5.57
C GLU A 63 -20.20 3.70 -4.73
N LYS A 64 -21.00 2.77 -5.29
CA LYS A 64 -21.44 1.58 -4.58
C LYS A 64 -20.26 0.65 -4.28
N THR A 65 -19.42 0.37 -5.28
CA THR A 65 -18.19 -0.40 -5.11
C THR A 65 -17.25 0.28 -4.10
N ARG A 66 -17.05 1.59 -4.20
CA ARG A 66 -16.18 2.35 -3.28
C ARG A 66 -16.67 2.26 -1.83
N LYS A 67 -17.96 2.54 -1.58
CA LYS A 67 -18.56 2.48 -0.23
C LYS A 67 -18.51 1.09 0.36
N MET A 68 -18.75 0.05 -0.44
CA MET A 68 -18.60 -1.34 0.01
C MET A 68 -17.17 -1.62 0.47
N LEU A 69 -16.16 -1.16 -0.29
CA LEU A 69 -14.75 -1.37 0.04
C LEU A 69 -14.26 -0.56 1.24
N GLU A 70 -14.92 0.53 1.60
CA GLU A 70 -14.57 1.37 2.76
C GLU A 70 -14.61 0.59 4.08
N ALA A 71 -15.61 -0.28 4.28
CA ALA A 71 -15.68 -1.15 5.45
C ALA A 71 -14.48 -2.10 5.54
N TYR A 72 -14.06 -2.67 4.41
CA TYR A 72 -12.89 -3.54 4.34
C TYR A 72 -11.57 -2.77 4.47
N VAL A 73 -11.53 -1.52 4.05
CA VAL A 73 -10.40 -0.61 4.32
C VAL A 73 -10.25 -0.39 5.82
N HIS A 74 -11.34 -0.10 6.55
CA HIS A 74 -11.28 0.03 8.01
C HIS A 74 -10.81 -1.25 8.68
N GLN A 75 -11.35 -2.40 8.28
CA GLN A 75 -10.91 -3.70 8.79
C GLN A 75 -9.41 -3.96 8.51
N ALA A 76 -8.93 -3.64 7.31
CA ALA A 76 -7.52 -3.80 6.96
C ALA A 76 -6.61 -2.83 7.73
N ILE A 77 -7.05 -1.60 8.01
CA ILE A 77 -6.34 -0.65 8.87
C ILE A 77 -6.18 -1.24 10.27
N GLU A 78 -7.25 -1.76 10.87
CA GLU A 78 -7.22 -2.38 12.19
C GLU A 78 -6.30 -3.60 12.24
N LEU A 79 -6.37 -4.48 11.23
CA LEU A 79 -5.48 -5.62 11.09
C LEU A 79 -4.01 -5.18 10.98
N THR A 80 -3.75 -4.12 10.21
CA THR A 80 -2.42 -3.57 10.01
C THR A 80 -1.86 -2.99 11.31
N GLN A 81 -2.66 -2.19 12.02
CA GLN A 81 -2.29 -1.59 13.30
C GLN A 81 -2.04 -2.67 14.36
N LYS A 82 -2.95 -3.63 14.50
CA LYS A 82 -2.81 -4.75 15.45
C LYS A 82 -1.57 -5.61 15.16
N ALA A 83 -1.27 -5.86 13.89
CA ALA A 83 -0.07 -6.60 13.51
C ALA A 83 1.21 -5.82 13.85
N PHE A 84 1.20 -4.50 13.66
CA PHE A 84 2.33 -3.64 14.02
C PHE A 84 2.54 -3.60 15.54
N ASP A 85 1.48 -3.34 16.30
CA ASP A 85 1.52 -3.23 17.77
C ASP A 85 1.89 -4.56 18.47
N LYS A 86 1.72 -5.69 17.78
CA LYS A 86 2.16 -7.00 18.28
C LYS A 86 3.68 -7.16 18.27
N GLU A 87 4.37 -6.50 17.33
CA GLU A 87 5.82 -6.66 17.12
C GLU A 87 6.63 -5.43 17.53
N TRP A 88 5.99 -4.25 17.60
CA TRP A 88 6.68 -2.99 17.83
C TRP A 88 6.01 -2.17 18.93
N ARG A 89 6.82 -1.70 19.88
CA ARG A 89 6.42 -0.76 20.93
C ARG A 89 7.10 0.58 20.71
N ARG A 90 6.38 1.67 20.93
CA ARG A 90 6.91 3.04 20.89
C ARG A 90 7.72 3.37 22.15
N ILE A 91 8.82 4.11 21.99
CA ILE A 91 9.84 4.34 23.05
C ILE A 91 10.35 5.78 23.15
N ASP A 92 9.84 6.71 22.35
CA ASP A 92 10.25 8.13 22.33
C ASP A 92 9.51 8.99 23.38
N GLY A 93 8.68 8.38 24.24
CA GLY A 93 8.00 9.04 25.35
C GLY A 93 6.71 9.79 24.99
N ASP A 94 6.28 9.76 23.72
CA ASP A 94 5.01 10.33 23.27
C ASP A 94 4.05 9.18 22.91
N ASP A 95 3.59 8.44 23.92
CA ASP A 95 2.80 7.22 23.76
C ASP A 95 1.43 7.44 23.08
N GLU A 96 0.99 8.70 22.92
CA GLU A 96 -0.27 9.05 22.27
C GLU A 96 -0.20 8.96 20.74
N LYS A 97 0.99 9.17 20.16
CA LYS A 97 1.16 9.20 18.71
C LYS A 97 1.32 7.80 18.12
N LYS A 98 0.27 7.31 17.46
CA LYS A 98 0.26 6.00 16.80
C LYS A 98 1.00 6.00 15.45
N MET A 99 1.45 4.82 15.04
CA MET A 99 1.91 4.56 13.67
C MET A 99 0.79 4.92 12.68
N LYS A 100 1.12 5.68 11.63
CA LYS A 100 0.14 6.03 10.61
C LYS A 100 0.02 4.90 9.58
N ILE A 101 -1.18 4.73 9.05
CA ILE A 101 -1.48 3.76 8.00
C ILE A 101 -1.73 4.47 6.67
N LEU A 102 -1.04 4.01 5.65
CA LEU A 102 -1.10 4.42 4.25
C LEU A 102 -2.15 3.53 3.57
N VAL A 103 -3.20 4.13 2.98
CA VAL A 103 -4.18 3.41 2.16
C VAL A 103 -4.17 4.02 0.77
N CYS A 104 -3.80 3.24 -0.25
CA CYS A 104 -3.67 3.77 -1.61
C CYS A 104 -3.81 2.71 -2.70
N CYS A 105 -4.02 3.18 -3.93
CA CYS A 105 -3.78 2.41 -5.15
C CYS A 105 -2.67 3.08 -5.97
N HIS A 106 -1.94 2.28 -6.74
CA HIS A 106 -0.95 2.84 -7.66
C HIS A 106 -1.62 3.35 -8.95
N SER A 107 -1.29 4.57 -9.35
CA SER A 107 -1.78 5.19 -10.60
C SER A 107 -1.47 4.35 -11.85
N VAL A 108 -0.34 3.62 -11.84
CA VAL A 108 0.00 2.61 -12.85
C VAL A 108 0.28 1.28 -12.13
N PRO A 109 -0.69 0.36 -12.03
CA PRO A 109 -0.53 -0.86 -11.24
C PRO A 109 0.48 -1.82 -11.87
N SER A 110 1.19 -2.56 -11.02
CA SER A 110 2.20 -3.55 -11.45
C SER A 110 1.63 -4.95 -11.72
N LEU A 111 0.41 -5.20 -11.23
CA LEU A 111 -0.34 -6.44 -11.35
C LEU A 111 -1.70 -6.14 -11.98
N ASN A 112 -2.30 -7.14 -12.64
CA ASN A 112 -3.52 -6.93 -13.42
C ASN A 112 -4.78 -6.84 -12.56
N ASN A 113 -4.76 -7.47 -11.37
CA ASN A 113 -5.92 -7.45 -10.50
C ASN A 113 -5.92 -6.19 -9.64
N LEU A 114 -7.07 -5.56 -9.45
CA LEU A 114 -7.27 -4.46 -8.51
C LEU A 114 -6.81 -4.88 -7.11
N HIS A 115 -5.97 -4.05 -6.49
CA HIS A 115 -5.47 -4.26 -5.14
C HIS A 115 -5.31 -2.90 -4.45
N ILE A 116 -5.89 -2.77 -3.26
CA ILE A 116 -5.71 -1.61 -2.39
C ILE A 116 -4.58 -1.93 -1.43
N HIS A 117 -3.55 -1.10 -1.42
CA HIS A 117 -2.45 -1.19 -0.48
C HIS A 117 -2.88 -0.63 0.87
N VAL A 118 -2.62 -1.39 1.95
CA VAL A 118 -2.80 -0.94 3.33
C VAL A 118 -1.51 -1.24 4.09
N LEU A 119 -0.73 -0.23 4.43
CA LEU A 119 0.60 -0.43 5.03
C LEU A 119 0.97 0.64 6.05
N THR A 120 1.86 0.30 6.95
CA THR A 120 2.45 1.26 7.88
C THR A 120 3.34 2.25 7.14
N THR A 121 3.34 3.52 7.57
CA THR A 121 4.05 4.61 6.87
C THR A 121 5.56 4.66 7.15
N ASP A 122 6.11 3.72 7.93
CA ASP A 122 7.53 3.68 8.30
C ASP A 122 8.47 3.47 7.10
N MET A 123 7.99 2.83 6.03
CA MET A 123 8.80 2.48 4.85
C MET A 123 10.05 1.60 5.14
N CYS A 124 10.08 0.92 6.29
CA CYS A 124 11.12 0.00 6.75
C CYS A 124 10.83 -1.48 6.39
N GLY A 125 10.01 -1.72 5.35
CA GLY A 125 9.69 -3.07 4.90
C GLY A 125 10.91 -3.77 4.28
N ARG A 126 11.07 -5.07 4.55
CA ARG A 126 12.20 -5.88 4.05
C ARG A 126 12.35 -5.91 2.52
N ASN A 127 11.32 -5.51 1.76
CA ASN A 127 11.34 -5.44 0.30
C ASN A 127 11.33 -4.00 -0.26
N MET A 128 11.57 -3.00 0.60
CA MET A 128 11.95 -1.65 0.19
C MET A 128 13.40 -1.67 -0.30
N LYS A 129 13.60 -1.78 -1.62
CA LYS A 129 14.90 -2.13 -2.22
C LYS A 129 15.50 -1.06 -3.12
N ASN A 130 14.70 -0.12 -3.60
CA ASN A 130 15.14 0.84 -4.59
C ASN A 130 14.26 2.09 -4.58
N LYS A 131 14.75 3.09 -5.32
CA LYS A 131 14.09 4.39 -5.52
C LYS A 131 12.66 4.28 -6.03
N LYS A 132 12.40 3.39 -6.99
CA LYS A 132 11.06 3.15 -7.54
C LYS A 132 10.10 2.63 -6.48
N HIS A 133 10.54 1.71 -5.61
CA HIS A 133 9.71 1.19 -4.52
C HIS A 133 9.36 2.26 -3.50
N TYR A 134 10.26 3.18 -3.21
CA TYR A 134 9.98 4.26 -2.26
C TYR A 134 9.00 5.27 -2.86
N ASN A 135 9.35 5.83 -4.02
CA ASN A 135 8.52 6.85 -4.67
C ASN A 135 7.13 6.35 -5.03
N SER A 136 6.92 5.05 -5.24
CA SER A 136 5.58 4.54 -5.54
C SER A 136 4.60 4.71 -4.38
N PHE A 137 5.07 4.89 -3.13
CA PHE A 137 4.22 5.09 -1.95
C PHE A 137 4.34 6.49 -1.32
N THR A 138 5.30 7.30 -1.75
CA THR A 138 5.62 8.61 -1.13
C THR A 138 5.49 9.78 -2.10
N THR A 139 4.88 9.58 -3.26
CA THR A 139 4.56 10.60 -4.26
C THR A 139 3.12 10.42 -4.72
N ASP A 140 2.61 11.32 -5.56
CA ASP A 140 1.28 11.24 -6.18
C ASP A 140 1.08 9.98 -7.05
N PHE A 141 2.11 9.16 -7.22
CA PHE A 141 1.99 7.83 -7.82
C PHE A 141 1.07 6.93 -7.00
N ALA A 142 1.08 7.07 -5.67
CA ALA A 142 0.11 6.48 -4.76
C ALA A 142 -1.11 7.40 -4.68
N ILE A 143 -2.18 7.03 -5.36
CA ILE A 143 -3.49 7.68 -5.21
C ILE A 143 -4.09 7.22 -3.90
N ARG A 144 -4.29 8.14 -2.97
CA ARG A 144 -4.89 7.84 -1.67
C ARG A 144 -6.32 7.36 -1.85
N PHE A 145 -6.75 6.44 -0.99
CA PHE A 145 -8.11 5.89 -1.12
C PHE A 145 -9.21 6.95 -0.98
N ASP A 146 -8.99 7.95 -0.13
CA ASP A 146 -9.86 9.10 0.10
C ASP A 146 -9.83 10.15 -1.02
N GLU A 147 -8.91 10.04 -1.99
CA GLU A 147 -8.93 10.88 -3.20
C GLU A 147 -9.89 10.38 -4.28
N PHE A 148 -10.35 9.12 -4.21
CA PHE A 148 -11.27 8.59 -5.22
C PHE A 148 -12.72 9.04 -4.98
N PRO A 149 -13.52 9.29 -6.03
CA PRO A 149 -13.09 9.32 -7.44
C PRO A 149 -12.25 10.55 -7.73
N LEU A 150 -11.25 10.38 -8.61
CA LEU A 150 -10.44 11.50 -9.09
C LEU A 150 -11.28 12.46 -9.94
N LYS A 151 -10.89 13.74 -9.95
CA LYS A 151 -11.47 14.75 -10.84
C LYS A 151 -11.13 14.41 -12.29
N GLU A 152 -12.01 14.77 -13.22
CA GLU A 152 -11.85 14.42 -14.64
C GLU A 152 -10.58 15.00 -15.30
N ASP A 153 -10.07 16.12 -14.79
CA ASP A 153 -8.82 16.77 -15.23
C ASP A 153 -7.56 16.26 -14.50
N ASP A 154 -7.69 15.27 -13.61
CA ASP A 154 -6.56 14.71 -12.89
C ASP A 154 -5.62 13.96 -13.84
N PHE A 155 -4.34 14.35 -13.85
CA PHE A 155 -3.35 13.75 -14.73
C PHE A 155 -3.17 12.24 -14.52
N ARG A 156 -3.54 11.72 -13.33
CA ARG A 156 -3.47 10.28 -12.99
C ARG A 156 -4.55 9.45 -13.67
N LEU A 157 -5.50 10.09 -14.37
CA LEU A 157 -6.46 9.46 -15.28
C LEU A 157 -5.94 9.40 -16.72
N GLN A 158 -5.18 10.40 -17.16
CA GLN A 158 -4.95 10.66 -18.59
C GLN A 158 -3.50 10.49 -19.03
N ASP A 159 -2.53 10.72 -18.14
CA ASP A 159 -1.11 10.81 -18.48
C ASP A 159 -0.27 9.77 -17.73
N LYS A 160 -0.25 8.57 -18.30
CA LYS A 160 0.59 7.47 -17.82
C LYS A 160 2.08 7.84 -17.77
N GLY A 161 2.56 8.63 -18.74
CA GLY A 161 3.97 9.02 -18.81
C GLY A 161 4.37 9.92 -17.65
N LYS A 162 3.51 10.88 -17.31
CA LYS A 162 3.67 11.74 -16.12
C LYS A 162 3.61 10.92 -14.84
N CYS A 163 2.67 9.99 -14.69
CA CYS A 163 2.66 9.08 -13.53
C CYS A 163 3.97 8.30 -13.40
N GLU A 164 4.46 7.68 -14.48
CA GLU A 164 5.72 6.92 -14.47
C GLU A 164 6.95 7.80 -14.18
N SER A 165 6.88 9.11 -14.49
CA SER A 165 7.94 10.08 -14.17
C SER A 165 8.07 10.34 -12.66
N LEU A 166 6.98 10.22 -11.88
CA LEU A 166 7.01 10.38 -10.42
C LEU A 166 7.96 9.37 -9.76
N LEU A 167 8.05 8.16 -10.32
CA LEU A 167 8.95 7.11 -9.86
C LEU A 167 10.44 7.44 -10.07
N LYS A 168 10.75 8.46 -10.88
CA LYS A 168 12.11 8.90 -11.21
C LYS A 168 12.53 10.16 -10.45
N GLN A 169 11.59 10.87 -9.82
CA GLN A 169 11.85 12.08 -9.02
C GLN A 169 12.84 11.83 -7.90
N ASP A 170 13.51 12.87 -7.43
CA ASP A 170 14.43 12.75 -6.30
C ASP A 170 13.79 12.11 -5.06
N LEU A 171 14.61 11.38 -4.32
CA LEU A 171 14.25 10.79 -3.04
C LEU A 171 14.16 11.89 -1.99
N VAL A 172 12.98 12.10 -1.42
CA VAL A 172 12.76 13.10 -0.36
C VAL A 172 12.18 12.41 0.87
N TYR A 173 12.82 12.59 2.02
CA TYR A 173 12.37 12.06 3.31
C TYR A 173 12.54 13.12 4.40
N ASN A 174 11.48 13.39 5.17
CA ASN A 174 11.43 14.43 6.22
C ASN A 174 12.01 15.79 5.78
N GLY A 175 11.69 16.22 4.55
CA GLY A 175 12.15 17.48 3.96
C GLY A 175 13.59 17.46 3.41
N ALA A 176 14.38 16.42 3.69
CA ALA A 176 15.73 16.27 3.13
C ALA A 176 15.70 15.58 1.76
N ASN A 177 16.41 16.14 0.77
CA ASN A 177 16.56 15.58 -0.57
C ASN A 177 17.84 14.72 -0.66
N TYR A 178 17.67 13.43 -0.99
CA TYR A 178 18.71 12.42 -1.16
C TYR A 178 19.03 12.11 -2.63
N LYS A 179 18.43 12.83 -3.58
CA LYS A 179 18.59 12.66 -5.03
C LYS A 179 18.28 11.22 -5.47
N SER A 180 19.31 10.45 -5.78
CA SER A 180 19.23 9.03 -6.15
C SER A 180 19.86 8.10 -5.10
N SER A 181 20.37 8.64 -3.98
CA SER A 181 21.08 7.88 -2.93
C SER A 181 20.14 7.09 -2.01
N PHE A 182 19.49 6.07 -2.57
CA PHE A 182 18.54 5.22 -1.85
C PHE A 182 19.11 4.62 -0.57
N LYS A 183 20.33 4.07 -0.60
CA LYS A 183 20.97 3.49 0.59
C LYS A 183 21.12 4.49 1.74
N LYS A 184 21.48 5.74 1.43
CA LYS A 184 21.65 6.80 2.44
C LYS A 184 20.30 7.19 3.06
N MET A 185 19.28 7.36 2.24
CA MET A 185 17.92 7.64 2.70
C MET A 185 17.37 6.48 3.54
N GLN A 186 17.53 5.25 3.07
CA GLN A 186 17.08 4.05 3.78
C GLN A 186 17.74 3.93 5.15
N ALA A 187 19.06 4.13 5.24
CA ALA A 187 19.75 4.14 6.53
C ALA A 187 19.14 5.19 7.48
N LYS A 188 18.80 6.37 6.98
CA LYS A 188 18.17 7.43 7.79
C LYS A 188 16.74 7.06 8.23
N ILE A 189 15.95 6.48 7.34
CA ILE A 189 14.59 6.00 7.67
C ILE A 189 14.65 4.98 8.80
N HIS A 190 15.58 4.02 8.73
CA HIS A 190 15.76 3.01 9.77
C HIS A 190 16.27 3.62 11.09
N GLU A 191 17.24 4.54 11.03
CA GLU A 191 17.72 5.26 12.22
C GLU A 191 16.59 6.02 12.92
N ASP A 192 15.74 6.72 12.17
CA ASP A 192 14.61 7.45 12.74
C ASP A 192 13.54 6.51 13.29
N PHE A 193 13.31 5.38 12.63
CA PHE A 193 12.38 4.36 13.11
C PHE A 193 12.85 3.75 14.44
N ASP A 194 14.13 3.38 14.56
CA ASP A 194 14.70 2.75 15.76
C ASP A 194 14.78 3.72 16.96
N LYS A 195 14.78 5.04 16.72
CA LYS A 195 14.62 6.05 17.78
C LYS A 195 13.21 6.09 18.37
N ILE A 196 12.22 5.68 17.57
CA ILE A 196 10.81 5.80 17.93
C ILE A 196 10.23 4.46 18.38
N TYR A 197 10.66 3.36 17.77
CA TYR A 197 10.08 2.03 17.96
C TYR A 197 11.14 0.99 18.31
N LYS A 198 10.79 0.10 19.24
CA LYS A 198 11.57 -1.07 19.62
C LYS A 198 10.78 -2.34 19.32
N HIS A 199 11.46 -3.34 18.77
CA HIS A 199 10.88 -4.67 18.59
C HIS A 199 10.66 -5.33 19.96
N ILE A 200 9.49 -5.94 20.16
CA ILE A 200 9.12 -6.65 21.40
C ILE A 200 9.09 -8.16 21.23
#